data_AF-A0A8H8A0X5-F1
#
_entry.id   AF-A0A8H8A0X5-F1
#
_cell.length_a   1.000
_cell.length_b   1.000
_cell.length_c   1.000
_cell.angle_alpha   90.00
_cell.angle_beta   90.00
_cell.angle_gamma   90.00
#
_symmetry.space_group_name_H-M   'P 1'
#
loop_
_entity.id
_entity.type
_entity.pdbx_description
1 polymer ?
#
loop_
_entity_poly.entity_id
_entity_poly.type
_entity_poly.pdbx_seq_one_letter_code
_entity_poly.pdbx_strand_id
1 'polypeptide(L)'
;MFEGETCNDIKVEQSTWTLEDQKDVLIHLEKVNGMEWWGNVIASHPKIDTTKIQPENSKLSDLDGETRSMVEKMMFDQRQKAMGKPTSDDMKKLDMFEKFKAAFSKAKFS
;
A
#
# COMPACT_ATOMS: atom_id res chain seq x y z
N MET A 1 29.76 -10.26 5.99
CA MET A 1 28.77 -10.19 7.09
C MET A 1 27.79 -9.10 6.72
N PHE A 2 26.49 -9.38 6.69
CA PHE A 2 25.46 -8.35 6.47
C PHE A 2 25.23 -7.63 7.80
N GLU A 3 25.26 -6.30 7.78
CA GLU A 3 25.04 -5.47 8.97
C GLU A 3 24.26 -4.22 8.56
N GLY A 4 23.33 -3.81 9.43
CA GLY A 4 22.56 -2.58 9.26
C GLY A 4 21.14 -2.72 9.80
N GLU A 5 20.45 -1.58 9.84
CA GLU A 5 19.04 -1.49 10.24
C GLU A 5 18.13 -1.91 9.08
N THR A 6 17.08 -2.67 9.37
CA THR A 6 16.06 -3.00 8.36
C THR A 6 15.35 -1.73 7.89
N CYS A 7 14.88 -1.70 6.64
CA CYS A 7 14.22 -0.50 6.12
C CYS A 7 12.87 -0.18 6.81
N ASN A 8 12.30 -1.16 7.52
CA ASN A 8 11.05 -1.11 8.24
C ASN A 8 11.02 -2.20 9.32
N ASP A 9 10.03 -2.14 10.20
CA ASP A 9 9.86 -3.05 11.32
C ASP A 9 9.55 -4.50 10.87
N ILE A 10 10.19 -5.45 11.56
CA ILE A 10 9.95 -6.89 11.44
C ILE A 10 9.42 -7.46 12.75
N LYS A 11 8.66 -8.56 12.64
CA LYS A 11 8.31 -9.40 13.78
C LYS A 11 9.45 -10.36 14.04
N VAL A 12 10.35 -9.98 14.95
CA VAL A 12 11.58 -10.72 15.23
C VAL A 12 11.27 -12.16 15.67
N GLU A 13 10.22 -12.34 16.47
CA GLU A 13 9.75 -13.62 16.99
C GLU A 13 9.16 -14.56 15.92
N GLN A 14 8.78 -14.02 14.76
CA GLN A 14 8.27 -14.78 13.61
C GLN A 14 9.29 -14.87 12.46
N SER A 15 10.45 -14.23 12.62
CA SER A 15 11.55 -14.26 11.66
C SER A 15 12.51 -15.40 12.03
N THR A 16 13.13 -16.02 11.03
CA THR A 16 14.02 -17.18 11.23
C THR A 16 15.22 -17.13 10.31
N TRP A 17 16.23 -17.95 10.61
CA TRP A 17 17.33 -18.22 9.70
C TRP A 17 17.67 -19.70 9.73
N THR A 18 18.12 -20.23 8.60
CA THR A 18 18.55 -21.62 8.45
C THR A 18 19.85 -21.68 7.65
N LEU A 19 20.60 -22.76 7.83
CA LEU A 19 21.78 -23.06 7.04
C LEU A 19 21.45 -24.23 6.11
N GLU A 20 21.36 -23.96 4.81
CA GLU A 20 21.08 -24.96 3.78
C GLU A 20 22.39 -25.50 3.21
N ASP A 21 22.48 -26.83 3.11
CA ASP A 21 23.62 -27.58 2.56
C ASP A 21 25.01 -27.19 3.13
N GLN A 22 25.03 -26.59 4.34
CA GLN A 22 26.23 -26.01 4.97
C GLN A 22 26.92 -24.93 4.13
N LYS A 23 26.21 -24.32 3.18
CA LYS A 23 26.77 -23.34 2.24
C LYS A 23 26.01 -22.03 2.24
N ASP A 24 24.68 -22.10 2.26
CA ASP A 24 23.83 -20.94 2.07
C ASP A 24 23.07 -20.63 3.36
N VAL A 25 23.15 -19.37 3.79
CA VAL A 25 22.36 -18.87 4.92
C VAL A 25 21.07 -18.29 4.36
N LEU A 26 19.96 -18.97 4.63
CA LEU A 26 18.63 -18.48 4.28
C LEU A 26 18.07 -17.68 5.46
N ILE A 27 17.63 -16.45 5.19
CA ILE A 27 17.04 -15.56 6.20
C ILE A 27 15.59 -15.28 5.80
N HIS A 28 14.67 -15.59 6.69
CA HIS A 28 13.26 -15.26 6.56
C HIS A 28 12.91 -14.10 7.50
N LEU A 29 12.44 -12.99 6.94
CA LEU A 29 12.02 -11.81 7.70
C LEU A 29 10.51 -11.63 7.56
N GLU A 30 9.80 -11.75 8.68
CA GLU A 30 8.37 -11.49 8.75
C GLU A 30 8.13 -10.00 8.99
N LYS A 31 7.41 -9.33 8.09
CA LYS A 31 7.16 -7.89 8.18
C LYS A 31 6.08 -7.60 9.22
N VAL A 32 6.21 -6.49 9.94
CA VAL A 32 5.07 -5.95 10.71
C VAL A 32 3.96 -5.49 9.76
N ASN A 33 4.32 -4.77 8.70
CA ASN A 33 3.42 -4.41 7.60
C ASN A 33 3.53 -5.43 6.44
N GLY A 34 2.66 -6.44 6.45
CA GLY A 34 2.68 -7.52 5.45
C GLY A 34 2.33 -7.10 4.01
N MET A 35 1.77 -5.92 3.79
CA MET A 35 1.28 -5.48 2.48
C MET A 35 2.22 -4.51 1.74
N GLU A 36 3.35 -4.15 2.36
CA GLU A 36 4.27 -3.14 1.82
C GLU A 36 5.43 -3.74 1.03
N TRP A 37 5.66 -3.21 -0.18
CA TRP A 37 6.87 -3.49 -0.94
C TRP A 37 8.04 -2.68 -0.41
N TRP A 38 9.12 -3.37 -0.05
CA TRP A 38 10.34 -2.73 0.43
C TRP A 38 11.27 -2.41 -0.75
N GLY A 39 11.73 -1.16 -0.82
CA GLY A 39 12.72 -0.75 -1.81
C GLY A 39 14.11 -1.36 -1.55
N ASN A 40 14.41 -1.71 -0.31
CA ASN A 40 15.65 -2.35 0.11
C ASN A 40 15.38 -3.17 1.37
N VAL A 41 16.25 -4.13 1.71
CA VAL A 41 16.11 -4.87 2.98
C VAL A 41 16.73 -4.07 4.12
N ILE A 42 17.93 -3.54 3.90
CA ILE A 42 18.68 -2.69 4.83
C ILE A 42 18.53 -1.23 4.40
N ALA A 43 18.23 -0.34 5.34
CA ALA A 43 17.89 1.05 5.08
C ALA A 43 18.98 1.81 4.29
N SER A 44 20.25 1.51 4.55
CA SER A 44 21.42 2.14 3.92
C SER A 44 21.73 1.62 2.50
N HIS A 45 21.09 0.53 2.06
CA HIS A 45 21.36 -0.07 0.76
C HIS A 45 20.61 0.64 -0.38
N PRO A 46 21.08 0.52 -1.64
CA PRO A 46 20.37 1.04 -2.80
C PRO A 46 18.93 0.52 -2.89
N LYS A 47 18.00 1.41 -3.27
CA LYS A 47 16.58 1.08 -3.42
C LYS A 47 16.27 0.59 -4.84
N ILE A 48 15.39 -0.41 -4.93
CA ILE A 48 14.70 -0.78 -6.16
C ILE A 48 13.48 0.12 -6.37
N ASP A 49 13.05 0.22 -7.62
CA ASP A 49 11.81 0.90 -7.99
C ASP A 49 10.62 -0.04 -7.78
N THR A 50 9.99 0.04 -6.61
CA THR A 50 8.86 -0.81 -6.23
C THR A 50 7.61 -0.56 -7.07
N THR A 51 7.53 0.56 -7.81
CA THR A 51 6.40 0.86 -8.70
C THR A 51 6.34 -0.04 -9.93
N LYS A 52 7.45 -0.70 -10.26
CA LYS A 52 7.55 -1.66 -11.38
C LYS A 52 7.20 -3.09 -10.98
N ILE A 53 6.96 -3.36 -9.70
CA ILE A 53 6.60 -4.68 -9.22
C ILE A 53 5.14 -4.95 -9.57
N GLN A 54 4.88 -6.04 -10.30
CA GLN A 54 3.54 -6.52 -10.56
C GLN A 54 3.15 -7.49 -9.45
N PRO A 55 2.11 -7.21 -8.66
CA PRO A 55 1.65 -8.16 -7.64
C PRO A 55 1.07 -9.41 -8.31
N GLU A 56 1.44 -10.58 -7.81
CA GLU A 56 0.96 -11.88 -8.30
C GLU A 56 -0.57 -12.06 -8.15
N ASN A 57 -1.21 -11.33 -7.23
CA ASN A 57 -2.66 -11.37 -7.02
C ASN A 57 -3.45 -10.62 -8.11
N SER A 58 -3.38 -11.15 -9.33
CA SER A 58 -4.12 -10.66 -10.50
C SER A 58 -5.57 -11.16 -10.56
N LYS A 59 -6.10 -11.75 -9.49
CA LYS A 59 -7.50 -12.18 -9.40
C LYS A 59 -8.18 -11.55 -8.19
N LEU A 60 -8.86 -10.43 -8.43
CA LEU A 60 -9.79 -9.79 -7.48
C LEU A 60 -10.85 -10.74 -6.91
N SER A 61 -11.04 -11.93 -7.51
CA SER A 61 -11.95 -12.97 -7.03
C SER A 61 -11.50 -13.64 -5.74
N ASP A 62 -10.21 -13.58 -5.40
CA ASP A 62 -9.63 -14.37 -4.31
C ASP A 62 -9.53 -13.55 -3.01
N LEU A 63 -9.95 -12.27 -3.06
CA LEU A 63 -10.00 -11.36 -1.92
C LEU A 63 -11.41 -11.33 -1.32
N ASP A 64 -11.51 -11.24 0.01
CA ASP A 64 -12.77 -10.97 0.69
C ASP A 64 -13.34 -9.59 0.28
N GLY A 65 -14.65 -9.40 0.46
CA GLY A 65 -15.36 -8.24 -0.11
C GLY A 65 -14.84 -6.87 0.36
N GLU A 66 -14.33 -6.78 1.59
CA GLU A 66 -13.77 -5.53 2.13
C GLU A 66 -12.40 -5.24 1.52
N THR A 67 -11.51 -6.23 1.51
CA THR A 67 -10.18 -6.12 0.90
C THR A 67 -10.27 -5.84 -0.61
N ARG A 68 -11.22 -6.47 -1.30
CA ARG A 68 -11.47 -6.22 -2.72
C ARG A 68 -11.86 -4.78 -3.00
N SER A 69 -12.79 -4.23 -2.22
CA SER A 69 -13.24 -2.83 -2.34
C SER A 69 -12.08 -1.85 -2.12
N MET A 70 -11.21 -2.14 -1.14
CA MET A 70 -10.02 -1.34 -0.88
C MET A 70 -9.02 -1.36 -2.04
N VAL A 71 -8.75 -2.54 -2.63
CA VAL A 71 -7.85 -2.69 -3.78
C VAL A 71 -8.44 -2.03 -5.03
N GLU A 72 -9.74 -2.17 -5.27
CA GLU A 72 -10.43 -1.50 -6.39
C GLU A 72 -10.35 0.02 -6.24
N LYS A 73 -10.58 0.57 -5.04
CA LYS A 73 -10.38 2.00 -4.74
C LYS A 73 -8.94 2.43 -5.02
N MET A 74 -7.97 1.66 -4.56
CA MET A 74 -6.55 1.98 -4.74
C MET A 74 -6.14 1.98 -6.21
N MET A 75 -6.58 0.98 -7.00
CA MET A 75 -6.34 0.95 -8.44
C MET A 75 -7.01 2.12 -9.16
N PHE A 76 -8.23 2.47 -8.78
CA PHE A 76 -8.94 3.61 -9.34
C PHE A 76 -8.20 4.92 -9.05
N ASP A 77 -7.80 5.15 -7.79
CA ASP A 77 -7.09 6.36 -7.37
C ASP A 77 -5.72 6.49 -8.05
N GLN A 78 -5.01 5.37 -8.23
CA GLN A 78 -3.74 5.35 -8.97
C GLN A 78 -3.94 5.78 -10.43
N ARG A 79 -5.00 5.28 -11.10
CA ARG A 79 -5.34 5.69 -12.48
C ARG A 79 -5.74 7.16 -12.56
N GLN A 80 -6.56 7.66 -11.63
CA GLN A 80 -6.95 9.08 -11.61
C GLN A 80 -5.72 9.99 -11.43
N LYS A 81 -4.84 9.67 -10.47
CA LYS A 81 -3.60 10.42 -10.25
C LYS A 81 -2.71 10.46 -11.50
N ALA A 82 -2.54 9.33 -12.18
CA ALA A 82 -1.77 9.27 -13.42
C ALA A 82 -2.36 10.13 -14.55
N MET A 83 -3.68 10.32 -14.56
CA MET A 83 -4.40 11.19 -15.50
C MET A 83 -4.54 12.65 -15.02
N GLY A 84 -3.97 13.02 -13.86
CA GLY A 84 -4.15 14.34 -13.26
C GLY A 84 -5.59 14.64 -12.83
N LYS A 85 -6.40 13.60 -12.59
CA LYS A 85 -7.80 13.70 -12.21
C LYS A 85 -8.01 13.50 -10.69
N PRO A 86 -9.13 13.98 -10.12
CA PRO A 86 -9.42 13.87 -8.70
C PRO A 86 -9.52 12.40 -8.23
N THR A 87 -9.03 12.12 -7.04
CA THR A 87 -9.16 10.79 -6.41
C THR A 87 -10.56 10.57 -5.84
N SER A 88 -10.87 9.34 -5.42
CA SER A 88 -12.11 8.99 -4.71
C SER A 88 -12.37 9.88 -3.49
N ASP A 89 -11.32 10.22 -2.75
CA ASP A 89 -11.47 11.09 -1.56
C ASP A 89 -11.67 12.56 -1.94
N ASP A 90 -11.06 13.02 -3.03
CA ASP A 90 -11.29 14.37 -3.56
C ASP A 90 -12.71 14.54 -4.08
N MET A 91 -13.24 13.53 -4.78
CA MET A 91 -14.62 13.50 -5.26
C MET A 91 -15.61 13.51 -4.09
N LYS A 92 -15.36 12.74 -3.03
CA LYS A 92 -16.20 12.77 -1.82
C LYS A 92 -16.20 14.14 -1.14
N LYS A 93 -15.04 14.80 -1.06
CA LYS A 93 -14.93 16.16 -0.50
C LYS A 93 -15.70 17.17 -1.35
N LEU A 94 -15.59 17.08 -2.68
CA LEU A 94 -16.33 17.95 -3.60
C LEU A 94 -17.85 17.76 -3.45
N ASP A 95 -18.34 16.52 -3.43
CA ASP A 95 -19.76 16.21 -3.23
C ASP A 95 -20.29 16.73 -1.88
N MET A 96 -19.52 16.56 -0.80
CA MET A 96 -19.90 17.08 0.52
C MET A 96 -19.96 18.61 0.53
N PHE A 97 -19.03 19.27 -0.14
CA PHE A 97 -19.01 20.72 -0.28
C PHE A 97 -20.18 21.25 -1.12
N GLU A 98 -20.55 20.57 -2.20
CA GLU A 98 -21.72 20.91 -3.01
C GLU A 98 -23.02 20.75 -2.23
N LYS A 99 -23.18 19.65 -1.49
CA LYS A 99 -24.34 19.43 -0.60
C LYS A 99 -24.44 20.51 0.46
N PHE A 100 -23.31 20.90 1.07
CA PHE A 100 -23.27 21.98 2.05
C PHE A 100 -23.70 23.32 1.43
N LYS A 101 -23.19 23.67 0.25
CA LYS A 101 -23.60 24.88 -0.48
C LYS A 101 -25.09 24.88 -0.81
N ALA A 102 -25.64 23.76 -1.26
CA ALA A 102 -27.06 23.63 -1.59
C ALA A 102 -27.95 23.82 -0.35
N ALA A 103 -27.58 23.20 0.77
CA ALA A 103 -28.28 23.37 2.05
C ALA A 103 -28.21 24.82 2.57
N PHE A 104 -27.04 25.46 2.48
CA PHE A 104 -26.85 26.84 2.88
C PHE A 104 -27.63 27.82 2.00
N SER A 105 -27.65 27.60 0.68
CA SER A 105 -28.47 28.39 -0.25
C SER A 105 -29.95 28.28 0.09
N LYS A 106 -30.46 27.06 0.30
CA LYS A 106 -31.88 26.83 0.67
C LYS A 106 -32.26 27.52 1.99
N ALA A 107 -31.37 27.56 2.97
CA ALA A 107 -31.60 28.23 4.25
C ALA A 107 -31.58 29.76 4.16
N LYS A 108 -30.90 30.34 3.16
CA LYS A 108 -30.78 31.80 2.98
C LYS A 108 -31.94 32.43 2.19
N PHE A 109 -32.77 31.62 1.53
CA PHE A 109 -33.94 32.05 0.76
C PHE A 109 -35.28 31.57 1.37
N SER A 110 -35.29 31.25 2.68
CA SER A 110 -36.50 30.98 3.45
C SER A 110 -36.68 31.99 4.57
#